data_AF-A0A7V9G5I0-F1
#
_entry.id   AF-A0A7V9G5I0-F1
#
_cell.length_a   1.000
_cell.length_b   1.000
_cell.length_c   1.000
_cell.angle_alpha   90.00
_cell.angle_beta   90.00
_cell.angle_gamma   90.00
#
_symmetry.space_group_name_H-M   'P 1'
#
loop_
_entity.id
_entity.type
_entity.pdbx_description
1 polymer ?
#
loop_
_entity_poly.entity_id
_entity_poly.type
_entity_poly.pdbx_seq_one_letter_code
_entity_poly.pdbx_strand_id
1 'polypeptide(L)'
;MIRPVAILRALACSLLVAVAGAADFYVSASGSDSNAGTSAGTAWKTIAPVNARVFSSGDRIRFQGGQTFSGRLYFDAADAGTATNPITITSFGTGRATIDGGNGMAFYGYN
;
A
#
# COMPACT_ATOMS: atom_id res chain seq x y z
N MET A 1 49.67 28.35 -27.35
CA MET A 1 49.15 26.99 -27.63
C MET A 1 48.42 26.47 -26.38
N ILE A 2 47.40 25.65 -26.58
CA ILE A 2 46.14 25.59 -25.81
C ILE A 2 46.02 24.25 -25.03
N ARG A 3 45.76 24.33 -23.70
CA ARG A 3 44.95 23.43 -22.79
C ARG A 3 45.36 21.95 -22.59
N PRO A 4 44.80 21.19 -21.61
CA PRO A 4 44.11 21.49 -20.33
C PRO A 4 44.47 20.51 -19.17
N VAL A 5 44.03 20.75 -17.93
CA VAL A 5 43.41 19.70 -17.08
C VAL A 5 42.29 20.34 -16.27
N ALA A 6 41.05 20.08 -16.69
CA ALA A 6 39.86 20.38 -15.89
C ALA A 6 39.69 19.27 -14.87
N ILE A 7 39.73 19.60 -13.58
CA ILE A 7 39.40 18.67 -12.50
C ILE A 7 37.88 18.48 -12.52
N LEU A 8 37.44 17.40 -13.16
CA LEU A 8 36.06 16.96 -13.11
C LEU A 8 35.79 16.43 -11.69
N ARG A 9 35.16 17.25 -10.84
CA ARG A 9 34.59 16.76 -9.58
C ARG A 9 33.41 15.87 -9.92
N ALA A 10 33.64 14.56 -9.88
CA ALA A 10 32.57 13.58 -9.89
C ALA A 10 31.69 13.83 -8.66
N LEU A 11 30.50 14.38 -8.89
CA LEU A 11 29.44 14.39 -7.89
C LEU A 11 28.98 12.94 -7.75
N ALA A 12 29.46 12.24 -6.73
CA ALA A 12 28.89 10.95 -6.37
C ALA A 12 27.46 11.19 -5.90
N CYS A 13 26.50 10.97 -6.78
CA CYS A 13 25.09 10.89 -6.43
C CYS A 13 24.92 9.55 -5.69
N SER A 14 25.18 9.57 -4.39
CA SER A 14 24.91 8.43 -3.51
C SER A 14 23.42 8.15 -3.56
N LEU A 15 23.03 7.15 -4.34
CA LEU A 15 21.68 6.62 -4.36
C LEU A 15 21.40 6.06 -2.96
N LEU A 16 20.71 6.83 -2.11
CA LEU A 16 20.08 6.26 -0.93
C LEU A 16 19.04 5.26 -1.45
N VAL A 17 19.41 3.98 -1.51
CA VAL A 17 18.44 2.91 -1.60
C VAL A 17 17.75 2.91 -0.24
N ALA A 18 16.64 3.65 -0.14
CA ALA A 18 15.72 3.46 0.96
C ALA A 18 15.25 2.01 0.87
N VAL A 19 15.67 1.18 1.83
CA VAL A 19 15.04 -0.12 2.05
C VAL A 19 13.59 0.21 2.37
N ALA A 20 12.71 0.07 1.38
CA ALA A 20 11.29 0.25 1.56
C ALA A 20 10.83 -0.85 2.52
N GLY A 21 10.73 -0.52 3.81
CA GLY A 21 10.16 -1.39 4.81
C GLY A 21 8.67 -1.59 4.53
N ALA A 22 8.14 -2.71 5.04
CA ALA A 22 6.71 -2.99 5.06
C ALA A 22 5.91 -1.77 5.55
N ALA A 23 4.98 -1.26 4.74
CA ALA A 23 4.12 -0.14 5.10
C ALA A 23 2.75 -0.62 5.60
N ASP A 24 2.15 0.12 6.53
CA ASP A 24 0.77 -0.09 6.96
C ASP A 24 -0.17 0.94 6.29
N PHE A 25 -1.22 0.43 5.67
CA PHE A 25 -2.29 1.20 5.05
C PHE A 25 -3.60 0.99 5.82
N TYR A 26 -4.42 2.03 5.91
CA TYR A 26 -5.60 2.04 6.76
C TYR A 26 -6.83 2.46 5.98
N VAL A 27 -7.93 1.73 6.18
CA VAL A 27 -9.25 2.02 5.62
C VAL A 27 -10.27 2.10 6.77
N SER A 28 -11.00 3.19 6.88
CA SER A 28 -11.91 3.52 7.98
C SER A 28 -13.20 4.12 7.43
N ALA A 29 -14.35 3.76 8.00
CA ALA A 29 -15.64 4.31 7.57
C ALA A 29 -15.73 5.84 7.77
N SER A 30 -14.94 6.38 8.71
CA SER A 30 -14.83 7.81 9.00
C SER A 30 -13.68 8.51 8.24
N GLY A 31 -12.97 7.80 7.36
CA GLY A 31 -11.83 8.31 6.61
C GLY A 31 -12.21 9.22 5.42
N SER A 32 -11.21 9.51 4.59
CA SER A 32 -11.36 10.20 3.30
C SER A 32 -10.41 9.60 2.27
N ASP A 33 -10.89 9.38 1.03
CA ASP A 33 -10.06 8.86 -0.06
C ASP A 33 -9.02 9.87 -0.56
N SER A 34 -9.11 11.13 -0.11
CA SER A 34 -8.06 12.14 -0.30
C SER A 34 -6.88 12.01 0.67
N ASN A 35 -6.99 11.15 1.68
CA ASN A 35 -5.93 10.97 2.68
C ASN A 35 -4.78 10.11 2.14
N ALA A 36 -3.64 10.16 2.82
CA ALA A 36 -2.47 9.33 2.47
C ALA A 36 -2.67 7.83 2.76
N GLY A 37 -3.60 7.47 3.66
CA GLY A 37 -3.86 6.08 4.04
C GLY A 37 -2.81 5.46 4.97
N THR A 38 -1.75 6.18 5.35
CA THR A 38 -0.58 5.64 6.08
C THR A 38 -0.69 5.67 7.60
N SER A 39 -1.83 6.08 8.14
CA SER A 39 -2.13 5.99 9.58
C SER A 39 -3.63 5.85 9.82
N ALA A 40 -4.03 5.37 11.00
CA ALA A 40 -5.45 5.26 11.36
C ALA A 40 -6.19 6.62 11.34
N GLY A 41 -5.50 7.73 11.70
CA GLY A 41 -6.08 9.08 11.66
C GLY A 41 -6.16 9.68 10.25
N THR A 42 -5.43 9.13 9.30
CA THR A 42 -5.41 9.53 7.89
C THR A 42 -5.81 8.37 6.98
N ALA A 43 -6.74 7.53 7.43
CA ALA A 43 -7.22 6.37 6.70
C ALA A 43 -8.04 6.77 5.46
N TRP A 44 -8.02 5.92 4.44
CA TRP A 44 -8.94 5.98 3.31
C TRP A 44 -10.35 5.64 3.75
N LYS A 45 -11.35 6.11 3.00
CA LYS A 45 -12.75 5.84 3.31
C LYS A 45 -13.24 4.54 2.67
N THR A 46 -12.82 4.28 1.44
CA THR A 46 -13.33 3.20 0.61
C THR A 46 -12.22 2.23 0.18
N ILE A 47 -12.60 1.17 -0.53
CA ILE A 47 -11.67 0.21 -1.15
C ILE A 47 -10.97 0.82 -2.38
N ALA A 48 -11.49 1.91 -2.97
CA ALA A 48 -10.97 2.42 -4.24
C ALA A 48 -9.47 2.78 -4.19
N PRO A 49 -8.95 3.48 -3.15
CA PRO A 49 -7.51 3.73 -3.05
C PRO A 49 -6.66 2.46 -2.85
N VAL A 50 -7.23 1.40 -2.26
CA VAL A 50 -6.55 0.10 -2.13
C VAL A 50 -6.33 -0.49 -3.52
N ASN A 51 -7.36 -0.59 -4.34
CA ASN A 51 -7.24 -1.14 -5.70
C ASN A 51 -6.45 -0.25 -6.68
N ALA A 52 -6.25 1.03 -6.35
CA ALA A 52 -5.47 1.96 -7.17
C ALA A 52 -3.97 1.93 -6.85
N ARG A 53 -3.56 1.22 -5.80
CA ARG A 53 -2.17 1.16 -5.33
C ARG A 53 -1.59 -0.22 -5.63
N VAL A 54 -0.31 -0.23 -6.06
CA VAL A 54 0.52 -1.44 -6.11
C VAL A 54 1.14 -1.68 -4.75
N PHE A 55 0.93 -2.87 -4.19
CA PHE A 55 1.50 -3.30 -2.91
C PHE A 55 2.76 -4.14 -3.10
N SER A 56 3.69 -3.95 -2.16
CA SER A 56 4.96 -4.66 -2.14
C SER A 56 5.01 -5.69 -1.01
N SER A 57 5.96 -6.62 -1.12
CA SER A 57 6.27 -7.61 -0.11
C SER A 57 6.34 -7.02 1.31
N GLY A 58 5.51 -7.56 2.21
CA GLY A 58 5.41 -7.12 3.61
C GLY A 58 4.37 -6.04 3.89
N ASP A 59 3.81 -5.37 2.87
CA ASP A 59 2.77 -4.35 3.06
C ASP A 59 1.54 -4.92 3.77
N ARG A 60 0.90 -4.09 4.60
CA ARG A 60 -0.28 -4.45 5.38
C ARG A 60 -1.42 -3.50 5.08
N ILE A 61 -2.58 -4.04 4.77
CA ILE A 61 -3.81 -3.28 4.50
C ILE A 61 -4.77 -3.57 5.65
N ARG A 62 -5.12 -2.54 6.40
CA ARG A 62 -5.84 -2.64 7.66
C ARG A 62 -7.20 -1.96 7.54
N PHE A 63 -8.26 -2.75 7.58
CA PHE A 63 -9.63 -2.25 7.58
C PHE A 63 -10.13 -2.03 9.01
N GLN A 64 -10.88 -0.97 9.26
CA GLN A 64 -11.43 -0.69 10.58
C GLN A 64 -12.40 -1.79 11.00
N GLY A 65 -12.16 -2.38 12.16
CA GLY A 65 -12.98 -3.44 12.74
C GLY A 65 -14.41 -2.98 13.01
N GLY A 66 -15.34 -3.93 12.88
CA GLY A 66 -16.78 -3.69 13.08
C GLY A 66 -17.45 -2.92 11.95
N GLN A 67 -16.70 -2.48 10.93
CA GLN A 67 -17.23 -1.79 9.77
C GLN A 67 -17.40 -2.73 8.58
N THR A 68 -18.31 -2.35 7.68
CA THR A 68 -18.51 -3.02 6.38
C THR A 68 -18.09 -2.08 5.27
N PHE A 69 -17.27 -2.58 4.35
CA PHE A 69 -16.77 -1.85 3.19
C PHE A 69 -17.31 -2.52 1.92
N SER A 70 -18.16 -1.80 1.19
CA SER A 70 -18.71 -2.30 -0.06
C SER A 70 -17.68 -2.24 -1.19
N GLY A 71 -17.67 -3.28 -2.02
CA GLY A 71 -16.80 -3.39 -3.18
C GLY A 71 -15.97 -4.67 -3.18
N ARG A 72 -15.05 -4.74 -4.14
CA ARG A 72 -14.16 -5.87 -4.35
C ARG A 72 -12.73 -5.45 -4.09
N LEU A 73 -11.99 -6.26 -3.34
CA LEU A 73 -10.54 -6.22 -3.32
C LEU A 73 -10.00 -6.93 -4.55
N TYR A 74 -9.10 -6.26 -5.27
CA TYR A 74 -8.51 -6.77 -6.50
C TYR A 74 -6.99 -6.58 -6.43
N PHE A 75 -6.28 -7.69 -6.25
CA PHE A 75 -4.81 -7.73 -6.29
C PHE A 75 -4.38 -8.46 -7.56
N ASP A 76 -3.58 -7.79 -8.38
CA ASP A 76 -3.10 -8.34 -9.66
C ASP A 76 -1.64 -8.79 -9.59
N ALA A 77 -1.05 -9.12 -10.76
CA ALA A 77 0.32 -9.62 -10.83
C ALA A 77 1.39 -8.61 -10.38
N ALA A 78 1.06 -7.31 -10.30
CA ALA A 78 1.94 -6.29 -9.76
C ALA A 78 1.97 -6.31 -8.22
N ASP A 79 0.94 -6.83 -7.57
CA ASP A 79 0.84 -6.96 -6.10
C ASP A 79 1.60 -8.20 -5.62
N ALA A 80 2.92 -8.06 -5.48
CA ALA A 80 3.81 -9.19 -5.26
C ALA A 80 4.31 -9.27 -3.79
N GLY A 81 3.69 -10.17 -3.03
CA GLY A 81 4.23 -10.68 -1.77
C GLY A 81 5.28 -11.76 -1.99
N THR A 82 6.10 -12.05 -0.97
CA THR A 82 6.97 -13.24 -0.95
C THR A 82 6.52 -14.19 0.16
N ALA A 83 6.95 -15.45 0.10
CA ALA A 83 6.60 -16.44 1.13
C ALA A 83 7.05 -16.03 2.55
N THR A 84 8.16 -15.31 2.65
CA THR A 84 8.69 -14.80 3.94
C THR A 84 8.11 -13.44 4.32
N ASN A 85 7.62 -12.66 3.35
CA ASN A 85 7.05 -11.33 3.54
C ASN A 85 5.80 -11.15 2.64
N PRO A 86 4.65 -11.75 3.01
CA PRO A 86 3.43 -11.65 2.22
C PRO A 86 2.81 -10.25 2.34
N ILE A 87 1.98 -9.88 1.36
CA ILE A 87 1.02 -8.77 1.53
C ILE A 87 -0.08 -9.27 2.47
N THR A 88 -0.37 -8.52 3.52
CA THR A 88 -1.34 -8.94 4.55
C THR A 88 -2.55 -8.03 4.56
N ILE A 89 -3.74 -8.61 4.51
CA ILE A 89 -5.00 -7.87 4.70
C ILE A 89 -5.58 -8.27 6.06
N THR A 90 -5.87 -7.29 6.90
CA THR A 90 -6.31 -7.53 8.29
C THR A 90 -7.24 -6.44 8.79
N SER A 91 -7.72 -6.58 10.03
CA SER A 91 -8.48 -5.55 10.73
C SER A 91 -7.62 -4.75 11.72
N PHE A 92 -8.05 -3.55 12.07
CA PHE A 92 -7.53 -2.77 13.21
C PHE A 92 -8.68 -2.23 14.08
N GLY A 93 -8.38 -1.83 15.32
CA GLY A 93 -9.40 -1.40 16.26
C GLY A 93 -10.22 -2.59 16.80
N THR A 94 -11.50 -2.38 17.03
CA THR A 94 -12.36 -3.38 17.70
C THR A 94 -13.18 -4.17 16.67
N GLY A 95 -13.13 -5.49 16.76
CA GLY A 95 -13.94 -6.38 15.91
C GLY A 95 -13.34 -6.66 14.53
N ARG A 96 -14.10 -7.41 13.73
CA ARG A 96 -13.70 -7.81 12.37
C ARG A 96 -14.30 -6.85 11.35
N ALA A 97 -13.50 -6.41 10.38
CA ALA A 97 -14.00 -5.71 9.21
C ALA A 97 -14.63 -6.69 8.22
N THR A 98 -15.70 -6.27 7.54
CA THR A 98 -16.37 -7.06 6.50
C THR A 98 -16.16 -6.40 5.14
N ILE A 99 -15.75 -7.18 4.15
CA ILE A 99 -15.76 -6.77 2.74
C ILE A 99 -17.02 -7.32 2.11
N ASP A 100 -17.89 -6.42 1.64
CA ASP A 100 -19.16 -6.77 1.02
C ASP A 100 -19.06 -6.63 -0.51
N GLY A 101 -18.89 -7.77 -1.19
CA GLY A 101 -18.85 -7.85 -2.65
C GLY A 101 -20.24 -7.75 -3.32
N GLY A 102 -21.31 -7.58 -2.55
CA GLY A 102 -22.69 -7.66 -3.04
C GLY A 102 -22.97 -9.04 -3.64
N ASN A 103 -23.52 -9.07 -4.86
CA ASN A 103 -23.81 -10.31 -5.59
C ASN A 103 -22.58 -10.91 -6.30
N GLY A 104 -21.40 -10.29 -6.17
CA GLY A 104 -20.18 -10.67 -6.84
C GLY A 104 -19.07 -11.16 -5.90
N MET A 105 -17.90 -11.40 -6.47
CA MET A 105 -16.71 -11.77 -5.72
C MET A 105 -16.19 -10.57 -4.92
N ALA A 106 -16.02 -10.76 -3.61
CA ALA A 106 -15.49 -9.74 -2.70
C ALA A 106 -13.95 -9.64 -2.74
N PHE A 107 -13.25 -10.71 -3.11
CA PHE A 107 -11.79 -10.77 -3.10
C PHE A 107 -11.27 -11.54 -4.30
N TYR A 108 -10.31 -10.94 -5.01
CA TYR A 108 -9.50 -11.59 -6.02
C TYR A 108 -8.03 -11.31 -5.72
N GLY A 109 -7.21 -12.35 -5.73
CA GLY A 109 -5.76 -12.24 -5.66
C GLY A 109 -5.12 -13.10 -6.73
N TYR A 110 -4.18 -12.51 -7.46
CA TYR A 110 -3.31 -13.23 -8.38
C TYR A 110 -2.24 -14.01 -7.58
N ASN A 111 -2.03 -15.28 -7.92
CA ASN A 111 -1.00 -16.15 -7.33
C ASN A 111 -0.32 -16.97 -8.42
#